data_AF-W9PQ17-F1
#
_entry.id   AF-W9PQ17-F1
#
_cell.length_a   1.000
_cell.length_b   1.000
_cell.length_c   1.000
_cell.angle_alpha   90.00
_cell.angle_beta   90.00
_cell.angle_gamma   90.00
#
_symmetry.space_group_name_H-M   'P 1'
#
loop_
_entity.id
_entity.type
_entity.pdbx_description
1 polymer ?
#
loop_
_entity_poly.entity_id
_entity_poly.type
_entity_poly.pdbx_seq_one_letter_code
_entity_poly.pdbx_strand_id
1 'polypeptide(L)'
;MNFARAAQRIKSIQNFLTRQTVPRIPVPAIAAGQSRFVTMASTTDTKNYKFNHSMIRVKDPKASAKFYEFLGMSLVKKLEFPDSKFDLYFFGYDSPNALSHNKSTFDRQGLIELTHNYGTEDDPEYKVNNGNQEPNRGFGHTCIAVDNIQAACKRIEDAGYKFQKKLTDGRMRNIAFVLDPDGYWVEVVARNDYKQTEDVKETDVSTYTMNHTMLRVKDAEKSLKYYQEVLGMSRLRTLENPEAGFNLYFLGYPGDQPFPEGQDENTITHREGLLELTWNYGTEKDENFHYHDGNSQPQGFGHICVSVDNIDAACKRFEDLNVSWKKRLTDGRMKNVAFLLDPDGYWIELVQNEKFSGKENF
;
A
#
# COMPACT_ATOMS: atom_id res chain seq x y z
N MET A 1 -10.46 -50.16 -29.98
CA MET A 1 -9.71 -49.68 -28.79
C MET A 1 -9.54 -48.18 -28.97
N ASN A 2 -10.10 -47.24 -28.22
CA ASN A 2 -10.53 -47.16 -26.83
C ASN A 2 -11.71 -46.18 -26.72
N PHE A 3 -12.95 -46.67 -26.62
CA PHE A 3 -14.11 -45.87 -26.20
C PHE A 3 -14.96 -46.58 -25.13
N ALA A 4 -14.46 -47.68 -24.56
CA ALA A 4 -15.16 -48.51 -23.58
C ALA A 4 -14.46 -48.58 -22.20
N ARG A 5 -13.48 -47.71 -21.91
CA ARG A 5 -12.80 -47.63 -20.59
C ARG A 5 -13.01 -46.33 -19.81
N ALA A 6 -13.78 -45.37 -20.34
CA ALA A 6 -14.15 -44.15 -19.61
C ALA A 6 -15.55 -44.20 -18.96
N ALA A 7 -16.41 -45.15 -19.36
CA ALA A 7 -17.80 -45.24 -18.89
C ALA A 7 -18.02 -46.12 -17.64
N GLN A 8 -16.95 -46.62 -17.00
CA GLN A 8 -17.03 -47.47 -15.81
C GLN A 8 -16.47 -46.82 -14.52
N ARG A 9 -16.13 -45.52 -14.55
CA ARG A 9 -15.76 -44.74 -13.35
C ARG A 9 -16.80 -43.69 -12.92
N ILE A 10 -17.95 -43.61 -13.59
CA ILE A 10 -19.05 -42.68 -13.28
C ILE A 10 -20.30 -43.47 -12.87
N LYS A 11 -20.13 -44.47 -11.99
CA LYS A 11 -21.26 -45.19 -11.35
C LYS A 11 -21.01 -45.57 -9.88
N SER A 12 -19.98 -45.02 -9.23
CA SER A 12 -19.69 -45.26 -7.81
C SER A 12 -19.68 -44.01 -6.92
N ILE A 13 -20.15 -42.85 -7.41
CA ILE A 13 -20.26 -41.60 -6.60
C ILE A 13 -21.66 -40.99 -6.75
N GLN A 14 -22.69 -41.83 -6.84
CA GLN A 14 -24.09 -41.39 -6.86
C GLN A 14 -25.03 -42.23 -5.98
N ASN A 15 -24.49 -42.99 -5.02
CA ASN A 15 -25.26 -43.76 -4.03
C ASN A 15 -24.84 -43.49 -2.57
N PHE A 16 -24.14 -42.38 -2.28
CA PHE A 16 -23.75 -42.02 -0.90
C PHE A 16 -24.51 -40.80 -0.35
N LEU A 17 -25.67 -40.48 -0.92
CA LEU A 17 -26.54 -39.40 -0.48
C LEU A 17 -28.00 -39.86 -0.41
N THR A 18 -28.29 -40.85 0.44
CA THR A 18 -29.64 -41.04 0.98
C THR A 18 -29.60 -41.93 2.22
N ARG A 19 -30.20 -41.42 3.31
CA ARG A 19 -30.48 -42.07 4.60
C ARG A 19 -29.29 -42.29 5.55
N GLN A 20 -29.02 -41.29 6.39
CA GLN A 20 -28.74 -41.55 7.81
C GLN A 20 -29.48 -40.51 8.67
N THR A 21 -30.42 -41.01 9.48
CA THR A 21 -31.10 -40.28 10.54
C THR A 21 -30.12 -40.04 11.70
N VAL A 22 -29.93 -38.78 12.08
CA VAL A 22 -29.06 -38.38 13.20
C VAL A 22 -29.79 -38.64 14.53
N PRO A 23 -29.24 -39.42 15.48
CA PRO A 23 -29.80 -39.53 16.83
C PRO A 23 -29.51 -38.25 17.63
N ARG A 24 -30.53 -37.73 18.33
CA ARG A 24 -30.36 -36.64 19.31
C ARG A 24 -29.53 -37.15 20.50
N ILE A 25 -28.38 -36.53 20.73
CA ILE A 25 -27.55 -36.74 21.94
C ILE A 25 -28.10 -35.81 23.05
N PRO A 26 -28.29 -36.28 24.30
CA PRO A 26 -28.74 -35.42 25.39
C PRO A 26 -27.65 -34.44 25.82
N VAL A 27 -28.03 -33.19 26.07
CA VAL A 27 -27.17 -32.15 26.65
C VAL A 27 -26.94 -32.47 28.14
N PRO A 28 -25.70 -32.54 28.65
CA PRO A 28 -25.46 -32.67 30.09
C PRO A 28 -25.71 -31.33 30.79
N ALA A 29 -26.34 -31.39 31.96
CA ALA A 29 -26.49 -30.25 32.86
C ALA A 29 -25.11 -29.72 33.32
N ILE A 30 -24.92 -28.41 33.25
CA ILE A 30 -23.68 -27.72 33.64
C ILE A 30 -23.62 -27.69 35.18
N ALA A 31 -22.61 -28.35 35.74
CA ALA A 31 -22.21 -28.19 37.13
C ALA A 31 -21.54 -26.82 37.33
N ALA A 32 -21.96 -26.10 38.36
CA ALA A 32 -21.39 -24.83 38.76
C ALA A 32 -19.95 -25.00 39.28
N GLY A 33 -19.07 -24.07 38.89
CA GLY A 33 -17.80 -23.83 39.57
C GLY A 33 -16.56 -24.23 38.77
N GLN A 34 -16.11 -23.32 37.92
CA GLN A 34 -14.68 -23.06 37.68
C GLN A 34 -14.57 -21.66 37.06
N SER A 35 -13.90 -20.76 37.76
CA SER A 35 -13.54 -19.43 37.27
C SER A 35 -12.68 -19.60 36.01
N ARG A 36 -13.33 -19.54 34.83
CA ARG A 36 -12.63 -19.25 33.58
C ARG A 36 -12.34 -17.76 33.63
N PHE A 37 -11.07 -17.41 33.78
CA PHE A 37 -10.60 -16.12 33.27
C PHE A 37 -10.93 -16.12 31.77
N VAL A 38 -12.05 -15.50 31.42
CA VAL A 38 -12.32 -15.11 30.04
C VAL A 38 -11.23 -14.12 29.71
N THR A 39 -10.23 -14.54 28.95
CA THR A 39 -9.34 -13.60 28.27
C THR A 39 -10.26 -12.66 27.51
N MET A 40 -10.39 -11.41 27.94
CA MET A 40 -11.09 -10.39 27.17
C MET A 40 -10.51 -10.46 25.78
N ALA A 41 -11.33 -10.77 24.76
CA ALA A 41 -10.88 -10.74 23.39
C ALA A 41 -10.30 -9.35 23.17
N SER A 42 -8.98 -9.24 23.01
CA SER A 42 -8.34 -7.97 22.73
C SER A 42 -8.93 -7.48 21.42
N THR A 43 -9.77 -6.46 21.48
CA THR A 43 -10.27 -5.79 20.28
C THR A 43 -9.11 -5.04 19.65
N THR A 44 -9.05 -5.03 18.33
CA THR A 44 -8.15 -4.12 17.62
C THR A 44 -8.66 -2.68 17.75
N ASP A 45 -7.77 -1.70 17.88
CA ASP A 45 -8.09 -0.28 17.77
C ASP A 45 -7.47 0.30 16.49
N THR A 46 -8.31 0.70 15.55
CA THR A 46 -7.86 1.25 14.26
C THR A 46 -7.09 2.57 14.41
N LYS A 47 -7.14 3.23 15.57
CA LYS A 47 -6.30 4.40 15.87
C LYS A 47 -4.81 4.05 16.00
N ASN A 48 -4.50 2.78 16.28
CA ASN A 48 -3.14 2.27 16.38
C ASN A 48 -2.57 1.82 15.02
N TYR A 49 -3.39 1.80 13.96
CA TYR A 49 -2.95 1.39 12.64
C TYR A 49 -2.00 2.42 12.04
N LYS A 50 -1.12 1.96 11.14
CA LYS A 50 -0.20 2.82 10.39
C LYS A 50 -0.20 2.42 8.93
N PHE A 51 -0.16 3.40 8.03
CA PHE A 51 0.06 3.15 6.60
C PHE A 51 1.57 2.95 6.39
N ASN A 52 1.97 1.68 6.37
CA ASN A 52 3.37 1.32 6.55
C ASN A 52 4.15 1.50 5.26
N HIS A 53 3.76 0.79 4.20
CA HIS A 53 4.52 0.79 2.96
C HIS A 53 3.63 0.69 1.72
N SER A 54 4.22 1.02 0.58
CA SER A 54 3.69 0.74 -0.75
C SER A 54 4.67 -0.10 -1.51
N MET A 55 4.20 -1.24 -1.99
CA MET A 55 5.02 -2.23 -2.68
C MET A 55 4.93 -2.03 -4.18
N ILE A 56 6.09 -1.99 -4.83
CA ILE A 56 6.26 -2.01 -6.29
C ILE A 56 7.24 -3.11 -6.68
N ARG A 57 7.01 -3.71 -7.85
CA ARG A 57 7.99 -4.61 -8.47
C ARG A 57 9.03 -3.78 -9.21
N VAL A 58 10.29 -4.18 -9.12
CA VAL A 58 11.40 -3.54 -9.81
C VAL A 58 12.17 -4.53 -10.65
N LYS A 59 12.71 -4.06 -11.78
CA LYS A 59 13.51 -4.89 -12.68
C LYS A 59 14.87 -5.21 -12.08
N ASP A 60 15.60 -4.18 -11.64
CA ASP A 60 16.94 -4.29 -11.08
C ASP A 60 16.98 -3.56 -9.72
N PRO A 61 17.10 -4.29 -8.60
CA PRO A 61 17.10 -3.69 -7.28
C PRO A 61 18.32 -2.79 -7.05
N LYS A 62 19.44 -2.98 -7.78
CA LYS A 62 20.62 -2.11 -7.65
C LYS A 62 20.37 -0.73 -8.25
N ALA A 63 19.73 -0.69 -9.42
CA ALA A 63 19.34 0.56 -10.05
C ALA A 63 18.33 1.32 -9.18
N SER A 64 17.31 0.62 -8.67
CA SER A 64 16.28 1.23 -7.83
C SER A 64 16.82 1.66 -6.46
N ALA A 65 17.69 0.87 -5.82
CA ALA A 65 18.36 1.26 -4.57
C ALA A 65 19.16 2.56 -4.76
N LYS A 66 19.99 2.65 -5.81
CA LYS A 66 20.77 3.86 -6.12
C LYS A 66 19.88 5.09 -6.31
N PHE A 67 18.71 4.92 -6.94
CA PHE A 67 17.75 6.00 -7.15
C PHE A 67 17.12 6.46 -5.82
N TYR A 68 16.58 5.56 -5.00
CA TYR A 68 15.93 5.93 -3.74
C TYR A 68 16.94 6.44 -2.70
N GLU A 69 18.16 5.91 -2.66
CA GLU A 69 19.26 6.45 -1.85
C GLU A 69 19.65 7.85 -2.30
N PHE A 70 19.68 8.11 -3.62
CA PHE A 70 19.94 9.45 -4.14
C PHE A 70 18.86 10.45 -3.72
N LEU A 71 17.61 10.01 -3.57
CA LEU A 71 16.51 10.82 -3.02
C LEU A 71 16.58 10.98 -1.48
N GLY A 72 17.56 10.37 -0.81
CA GLY A 72 17.78 10.51 0.63
C GLY A 72 17.17 9.41 1.48
N MET A 73 16.58 8.37 0.87
CA MET A 73 16.08 7.22 1.62
C MET A 73 17.23 6.30 2.04
N SER A 74 17.02 5.57 3.13
CA SER A 74 17.90 4.50 3.61
C SER A 74 17.23 3.14 3.41
N LEU A 75 18.02 2.11 3.13
CA LEU A 75 17.56 0.72 3.19
C LEU A 75 17.31 0.34 4.66
N VAL A 76 16.04 0.28 5.06
CA VAL A 76 15.61 -0.01 6.42
C VAL A 76 15.65 -1.51 6.72
N LYS A 77 15.25 -2.34 5.75
CA LYS A 77 15.26 -3.81 5.88
C LYS A 77 15.40 -4.46 4.51
N LYS A 78 16.13 -5.59 4.47
CA LYS A 78 16.16 -6.51 3.33
C LYS A 78 15.66 -7.87 3.81
N LEU A 79 14.78 -8.50 3.04
CA LEU A 79 14.35 -9.89 3.23
C LEU A 79 14.69 -10.69 1.98
N GLU A 80 15.31 -11.86 2.15
CA GLU A 80 15.78 -12.71 1.06
C GLU A 80 14.99 -14.01 1.03
N PHE A 81 14.47 -14.38 -0.15
CA PHE A 81 13.69 -15.61 -0.33
C PHE A 81 14.24 -16.45 -1.49
N PRO A 82 15.46 -17.00 -1.40
CA PRO A 82 16.11 -17.71 -2.51
C PRO A 82 15.31 -18.92 -2.99
N ASP A 83 14.63 -19.63 -2.09
CA ASP A 83 13.77 -20.77 -2.44
C ASP A 83 12.54 -20.36 -3.26
N SER A 84 12.06 -19.12 -3.08
CA SER A 84 10.93 -18.54 -3.83
C SER A 84 11.37 -17.59 -4.95
N LYS A 85 12.68 -17.39 -5.12
CA LYS A 85 13.31 -16.57 -6.16
C LYS A 85 12.87 -15.11 -6.19
N PHE A 86 12.75 -14.48 -5.02
CA PHE A 86 12.56 -13.04 -4.92
C PHE A 86 13.21 -12.48 -3.65
N ASP A 87 13.51 -11.19 -3.66
CA ASP A 87 13.97 -10.41 -2.50
C ASP A 87 13.06 -9.20 -2.30
N LEU A 88 12.95 -8.75 -1.05
CA LEU A 88 12.24 -7.52 -0.66
C LEU A 88 13.22 -6.50 -0.08
N TYR A 89 13.07 -5.24 -0.48
CA TYR A 89 13.90 -4.12 -0.02
C TYR A 89 13.00 -2.99 0.46
N PHE A 90 13.09 -2.64 1.74
CA PHE A 90 12.27 -1.60 2.35
C PHE A 90 13.08 -0.30 2.46
N PHE A 91 12.70 0.71 1.69
CA PHE A 91 13.31 2.05 1.72
C PHE A 91 12.43 3.05 2.45
N GLY A 92 13.06 3.91 3.26
CA GLY A 92 12.38 4.98 3.98
C GLY A 92 13.35 6.04 4.47
N TYR A 93 12.83 7.18 4.91
CA TYR A 93 13.65 8.22 5.52
C TYR A 93 13.92 7.90 6.99
N ASP A 94 15.20 7.84 7.36
CA ASP A 94 15.64 7.45 8.70
C ASP A 94 16.72 8.37 9.28
N SER A 95 16.84 9.59 8.73
CA SER A 95 17.71 10.63 9.29
C SER A 95 17.31 10.96 10.74
N PRO A 96 18.18 11.58 11.55
CA PRO A 96 17.84 11.99 12.92
C PRO A 96 16.59 12.89 13.04
N ASN A 97 16.22 13.57 11.94
CA ASN A 97 15.05 14.45 11.87
C ASN A 97 13.83 13.79 11.20
N ALA A 98 13.96 12.56 10.69
CA ALA A 98 12.85 11.84 10.08
C ALA A 98 11.77 11.49 11.12
N LEU A 99 10.49 11.53 10.73
CA LEU A 99 9.38 11.28 11.65
C LEU A 99 9.39 9.86 12.21
N SER A 100 9.95 8.93 11.43
CA SER A 100 10.08 7.52 11.78
C SER A 100 11.50 7.12 12.21
N HIS A 101 12.37 8.07 12.56
CA HIS A 101 13.74 7.77 13.01
C HIS A 101 13.77 6.77 14.17
N ASN A 102 14.63 5.75 14.08
CA ASN A 102 14.76 4.64 15.03
C ASN A 102 13.49 3.78 15.24
N LYS A 103 12.49 3.91 14.36
CA LYS A 103 11.34 3.01 14.33
C LYS A 103 11.68 1.76 13.53
N SER A 104 11.23 0.61 14.02
CA SER A 104 11.36 -0.66 13.29
C SER A 104 10.55 -0.63 11.99
N THR A 105 10.86 -1.55 11.06
CA THR A 105 10.28 -1.57 9.70
C THR A 105 8.75 -1.54 9.71
N PHE A 106 8.11 -2.21 10.67
CA PHE A 106 6.65 -2.30 10.74
C PHE A 106 6.03 -1.50 11.90
N ASP A 107 6.80 -0.65 12.59
CA ASP A 107 6.30 0.41 13.51
C ASP A 107 6.48 1.83 12.93
N ARG A 108 6.45 1.97 11.61
CA ARG A 108 6.61 3.26 10.92
C ARG A 108 5.63 3.48 9.79
N GLN A 109 5.64 4.68 9.24
CA GLN A 109 4.86 5.08 8.07
C GLN A 109 5.77 5.45 6.91
N GLY A 110 5.23 5.42 5.69
CA GLY A 110 5.91 5.97 4.52
C GLY A 110 7.17 5.21 4.12
N LEU A 111 7.05 3.92 3.84
CA LEU A 111 8.08 3.13 3.20
C LEU A 111 7.71 2.81 1.74
N ILE A 112 8.75 2.56 0.94
CA ILE A 112 8.62 1.92 -0.37
C ILE A 112 9.21 0.51 -0.23
N GLU A 113 8.40 -0.51 -0.50
CA GLU A 113 8.87 -1.88 -0.62
C GLU A 113 9.15 -2.18 -2.09
N LEU A 114 10.37 -2.57 -2.40
CA LEU A 114 10.74 -3.07 -3.72
C LEU A 114 10.74 -4.58 -3.68
N THR A 115 9.98 -5.22 -4.55
CA THR A 115 10.12 -6.66 -4.81
C THR A 115 10.87 -6.88 -6.10
N HIS A 116 11.97 -7.61 -5.99
CA HIS A 116 12.76 -8.05 -7.13
C HIS A 116 12.56 -9.56 -7.31
N ASN A 117 12.12 -9.98 -8.50
CA ASN A 117 12.06 -11.39 -8.86
C ASN A 117 13.34 -11.76 -9.59
N TYR A 118 14.00 -12.85 -9.19
CA TYR A 118 15.34 -13.15 -9.70
C TYR A 118 15.33 -13.37 -11.22
N GLY A 119 16.31 -12.77 -11.90
CA GLY A 119 16.50 -12.85 -13.34
C GLY A 119 15.84 -11.73 -14.13
N THR A 120 14.96 -10.91 -13.53
CA THR A 120 14.38 -9.76 -14.23
C THR A 120 15.41 -8.71 -14.60
N GLU A 121 16.47 -8.58 -13.81
CA GLU A 121 17.58 -7.64 -14.02
C GLU A 121 18.36 -7.95 -15.31
N ASP A 122 18.40 -9.22 -15.70
CA ASP A 122 19.12 -9.72 -16.88
C ASP A 122 18.20 -9.88 -18.11
N ASP A 123 16.89 -9.73 -17.95
CA ASP A 123 15.91 -9.88 -19.02
C ASP A 123 15.66 -8.53 -19.73
N PRO A 124 16.11 -8.33 -20.98
CA PRO A 124 15.90 -7.08 -21.71
C PRO A 124 14.42 -6.80 -22.01
N GLU A 125 13.58 -7.83 -22.09
CA GLU A 125 12.16 -7.71 -22.42
C GLU A 125 11.28 -7.51 -21.19
N TYR A 126 11.80 -7.79 -19.99
CA TYR A 126 11.06 -7.53 -18.76
C TYR A 126 10.77 -6.04 -18.59
N LYS A 127 9.48 -5.73 -18.44
CA LYS A 127 8.93 -4.40 -18.18
C LYS A 127 7.84 -4.51 -17.14
N VAL A 128 7.89 -3.61 -16.17
CA VAL A 128 6.81 -3.44 -15.20
C VAL A 128 5.71 -2.56 -15.78
N ASN A 129 4.49 -2.76 -15.30
CA ASN A 129 3.43 -1.78 -15.47
C ASN A 129 3.57 -0.66 -14.42
N ASN A 130 3.89 0.54 -14.86
CA ASN A 130 4.01 1.69 -13.97
C ASN A 130 2.67 2.31 -13.53
N GLY A 131 1.53 1.79 -14.03
CA GLY A 131 0.18 2.22 -13.66
C GLY A 131 -0.31 3.50 -14.34
N ASN A 132 0.47 4.11 -15.24
CA ASN A 132 0.14 5.39 -15.87
C ASN A 132 -0.09 5.33 -17.39
N GLN A 133 -0.10 4.14 -17.98
CA GLN A 133 -0.30 3.93 -19.42
C GLN A 133 -1.54 3.08 -19.69
N GLU A 134 -2.33 3.46 -20.70
CA GLU A 134 -3.43 2.64 -21.18
C GLU A 134 -2.90 1.34 -21.83
N PRO A 135 -3.61 0.21 -21.70
CA PRO A 135 -4.90 0.04 -21.02
C PRO A 135 -4.79 -0.23 -19.50
N ASN A 136 -3.58 -0.22 -18.94
CA ASN A 136 -3.32 -0.78 -17.59
C ASN A 136 -3.12 0.31 -16.53
N ARG A 137 -3.94 1.35 -16.54
CA ARG A 137 -3.87 2.43 -15.54
C ARG A 137 -4.41 1.97 -14.20
N GLY A 138 -3.81 2.43 -13.11
CA GLY A 138 -4.33 2.19 -11.76
C GLY A 138 -3.51 2.95 -10.73
N PHE A 139 -2.40 2.36 -10.30
CA PHE A 139 -1.38 3.04 -9.51
C PHE A 139 -0.95 4.36 -10.17
N GLY A 140 -0.93 5.45 -9.40
CA GLY A 140 -0.52 6.77 -9.85
C GLY A 140 0.96 7.01 -9.63
N HIS A 141 1.34 7.22 -8.37
CA HIS A 141 2.69 7.61 -8.01
C HIS A 141 2.94 7.36 -6.53
N THR A 142 4.22 7.32 -6.15
CA THR A 142 4.64 7.68 -4.79
C THR A 142 5.02 9.15 -4.76
N CYS A 143 5.03 9.78 -3.59
CA CYS A 143 5.41 11.18 -3.46
C CYS A 143 6.49 11.38 -2.40
N ILE A 144 7.44 12.27 -2.69
CA ILE A 144 8.35 12.82 -1.71
C ILE A 144 8.05 14.30 -1.47
N ALA A 145 8.01 14.69 -0.20
CA ALA A 145 7.94 16.10 0.17
C ALA A 145 9.35 16.60 0.56
N VAL A 146 9.75 17.72 -0.02
CA VAL A 146 11.10 18.28 0.06
C VAL A 146 11.10 19.67 0.69
N ASP A 147 12.21 20.05 1.32
CA ASP A 147 12.41 21.40 1.88
C ASP A 147 12.42 22.49 0.81
N ASN A 148 13.00 22.20 -0.36
CA ASN A 148 13.12 23.12 -1.48
C ASN A 148 12.96 22.38 -2.81
N ILE A 149 11.81 22.54 -3.46
CA ILE A 149 11.49 21.83 -4.71
C ILE A 149 12.37 22.27 -5.87
N GLN A 150 12.76 23.54 -5.96
CA GLN A 150 13.62 24.05 -7.03
C GLN A 150 15.01 23.43 -6.96
N ALA A 151 15.64 23.46 -5.78
CA ALA A 151 16.96 22.87 -5.56
C ALA A 151 16.93 21.34 -5.68
N ALA A 152 15.89 20.68 -5.16
CA ALA A 152 15.67 19.24 -5.32
C ALA A 152 15.57 18.83 -6.79
N CYS A 153 14.69 19.48 -7.56
CA CYS A 153 14.52 19.18 -8.98
C CYS A 153 15.81 19.42 -9.77
N LYS A 154 16.53 20.51 -9.48
CA LYS A 154 17.82 20.79 -10.11
C LYS A 154 18.84 19.69 -9.81
N ARG A 155 18.98 19.30 -8.54
CA ARG A 155 19.89 18.21 -8.13
C ARG A 155 19.56 16.90 -8.85
N ILE A 156 18.27 16.55 -8.94
CA ILE A 156 17.79 15.36 -9.65
C ILE A 156 18.12 15.42 -11.15
N GLU A 157 17.89 16.58 -11.79
CA GLU A 157 18.18 16.78 -13.21
C GLU A 157 19.68 16.75 -13.51
N ASP A 158 20.50 17.41 -12.68
CA ASP A 158 21.97 17.42 -12.81
C ASP A 158 22.57 16.01 -12.67
N ALA A 159 21.93 15.14 -11.89
CA ALA A 159 22.30 13.73 -11.76
C ALA A 159 21.86 12.85 -12.95
N GLY A 160 21.10 13.42 -13.90
CA GLY A 160 20.67 12.76 -15.13
C GLY A 160 19.39 11.93 -15.00
N TYR A 161 18.65 12.03 -13.89
CA TYR A 161 17.36 11.36 -13.76
C TYR A 161 16.30 12.02 -14.64
N LYS A 162 15.43 11.19 -15.22
CA LYS A 162 14.41 11.64 -16.16
C LYS A 162 13.19 12.15 -15.41
N PHE A 163 12.54 13.15 -15.97
CA PHE A 163 11.25 13.64 -15.48
C PHE A 163 10.14 13.25 -16.46
N GLN A 164 9.01 12.84 -15.91
CA GLN A 164 7.74 12.84 -16.63
C GLN A 164 7.23 14.28 -16.81
N LYS A 165 7.37 15.10 -15.77
CA LYS A 165 7.03 16.52 -15.77
C LYS A 165 8.06 17.28 -14.95
N LYS A 166 8.78 18.19 -15.58
CA LYS A 166 9.69 19.11 -14.87
C LYS A 166 8.91 20.21 -14.17
N LEU A 167 9.56 20.87 -13.22
CA LEU A 167 9.01 22.06 -12.57
C LEU A 167 8.76 23.19 -13.58
N THR A 168 9.62 23.32 -14.60
CA THR A 168 9.53 24.32 -15.67
C THR A 168 8.44 24.04 -16.71
N ASP A 169 7.87 22.83 -16.72
CA ASP A 169 6.86 22.45 -17.71
C ASP A 169 5.49 23.03 -17.36
N GLY A 170 4.75 23.49 -18.37
CA GLY A 170 3.43 24.10 -18.18
C GLY A 170 3.49 25.39 -17.35
N ARG A 171 2.38 25.72 -16.66
CA ARG A 171 2.28 26.89 -15.76
C ARG A 171 2.42 26.55 -14.27
N MET A 172 2.28 25.27 -13.91
CA MET A 172 2.30 24.80 -12.54
C MET A 172 3.73 24.58 -12.05
N ARG A 173 4.14 25.36 -11.04
CA ARG A 173 5.53 25.49 -10.53
C ARG A 173 5.74 24.93 -9.12
N ASN A 174 4.74 24.25 -8.56
CA ASN A 174 4.76 23.68 -7.22
C ASN A 174 4.83 22.14 -7.22
N ILE A 175 4.98 21.51 -8.39
CA ILE A 175 5.00 20.06 -8.55
C ILE A 175 5.90 19.61 -9.71
N ALA A 176 6.60 18.51 -9.51
CA ALA A 176 7.33 17.78 -10.55
C ALA A 176 7.12 16.27 -10.39
N PHE A 177 7.36 15.51 -11.46
CA PHE A 177 7.32 14.04 -11.44
C PHE A 177 8.63 13.52 -12.02
N VAL A 178 9.50 12.98 -11.17
CA VAL A 178 10.70 12.25 -11.57
C VAL A 178 10.34 10.80 -11.84
N LEU A 179 11.00 10.17 -12.81
CA LEU A 179 10.85 8.75 -13.13
C LEU A 179 11.92 7.96 -12.38
N ASP A 180 11.50 6.92 -11.67
CA ASP A 180 12.42 5.90 -11.18
C ASP A 180 12.98 5.05 -12.36
N PRO A 181 13.94 4.13 -12.10
CA PRO A 181 14.55 3.31 -13.16
C PRO A 181 13.57 2.46 -13.97
N ASP A 182 12.45 2.09 -13.37
CA ASP A 182 11.39 1.26 -13.96
C ASP A 182 10.25 2.11 -14.57
N GLY A 183 10.33 3.43 -14.47
CA GLY A 183 9.38 4.39 -15.03
C GLY A 183 8.17 4.66 -14.13
N TYR A 184 8.18 4.25 -12.86
CA TYR A 184 7.23 4.72 -11.87
C TYR A 184 7.40 6.22 -11.65
N TRP A 185 6.27 6.89 -11.43
CA TRP A 185 6.27 8.32 -11.16
C TRP A 185 6.52 8.51 -9.67
N VAL A 186 7.52 9.34 -9.35
CA VAL A 186 7.74 9.89 -8.02
C VAL A 186 7.44 11.37 -8.08
N GLU A 187 6.32 11.75 -7.48
CA GLU A 187 5.95 13.16 -7.32
C GLU A 187 6.90 13.84 -6.34
N VAL A 188 7.29 15.06 -6.66
CA VAL A 188 8.10 15.93 -5.80
C VAL A 188 7.25 17.16 -5.48
N VAL A 189 6.96 17.36 -4.20
CA VAL A 189 6.19 18.50 -3.69
C VAL A 189 6.98 19.28 -2.65
N ALA A 190 6.75 20.60 -2.59
CA ALA A 190 7.36 21.42 -1.56
C ALA A 190 6.62 21.28 -0.22
N ARG A 191 7.36 21.20 0.88
CA ARG A 191 6.79 21.23 2.23
C ARG A 191 6.19 22.57 2.63
N ASN A 192 6.82 23.64 2.16
CA ASN A 192 6.40 25.01 2.41
C ASN A 192 6.07 25.68 1.07
N ASP A 193 5.50 26.89 1.11
CA ASP A 193 5.31 27.69 -0.10
C ASP A 193 6.64 27.86 -0.86
N TYR A 194 6.70 27.28 -2.05
CA TYR A 194 7.90 27.24 -2.88
C TYR A 194 8.42 28.64 -3.24
N LYS A 195 7.56 29.67 -3.19
CA LYS A 195 7.96 31.06 -3.42
C LYS A 195 8.89 31.59 -2.33
N GLN A 196 8.80 31.03 -1.12
CA GLN A 196 9.64 31.45 0.01
C GLN A 196 11.07 30.92 -0.10
N THR A 197 11.33 29.94 -0.99
CA THR A 197 12.62 29.26 -1.12
C THR A 197 13.31 29.50 -2.46
N GLU A 198 12.85 30.45 -3.29
CA GLU A 198 13.37 30.69 -4.65
C GLU A 198 14.87 31.06 -4.67
N ASP A 199 15.34 31.76 -3.64
CA ASP A 199 16.74 32.17 -3.51
C ASP A 199 17.66 31.08 -2.93
N VAL A 200 17.09 30.05 -2.33
CA VAL A 200 17.86 28.93 -1.75
C VAL A 200 18.22 27.95 -2.88
N LYS A 201 19.51 27.64 -3.03
CA LYS A 201 20.05 26.83 -4.14
C LYS A 201 20.41 25.40 -3.76
N GLU A 202 20.42 25.11 -2.47
CA GLU A 202 20.70 23.79 -1.92
C GLU A 202 19.43 23.19 -1.31
N THR A 203 19.44 21.88 -1.14
CA THR A 203 18.36 21.11 -0.53
C THR A 203 18.97 20.10 0.43
N ASP A 204 18.36 19.91 1.59
CA ASP A 204 18.79 18.93 2.56
C ASP A 204 17.93 17.67 2.45
N VAL A 205 18.48 16.63 1.80
CA VAL A 205 17.80 15.34 1.63
C VAL A 205 17.47 14.65 2.97
N SER A 206 18.17 15.00 4.06
CA SER A 206 17.83 14.49 5.39
C SER A 206 16.50 15.01 5.91
N THR A 207 15.99 16.08 5.30
CA THR A 207 14.69 16.64 5.61
C THR A 207 13.59 16.06 4.76
N TYR A 208 13.82 15.18 3.77
CA TYR A 208 12.73 14.71 2.92
C TYR A 208 11.80 13.72 3.65
N THR A 209 10.58 13.53 3.15
CA THR A 209 9.64 12.49 3.63
C THR A 209 8.99 11.75 2.49
N MET A 210 8.66 10.47 2.71
CA MET A 210 7.82 9.67 1.82
C MET A 210 6.38 10.03 2.20
N ASN A 211 5.80 10.95 1.43
CA ASN A 211 4.58 11.62 1.83
C ASN A 211 3.34 10.79 1.57
N HIS A 212 3.14 10.36 0.33
CA HIS A 212 1.92 9.66 -0.04
C HIS A 212 2.11 8.66 -1.18
N THR A 213 1.11 7.79 -1.30
CA THR A 213 0.91 6.89 -2.43
C THR A 213 -0.42 7.20 -3.08
N MET A 214 -0.44 7.37 -4.39
CA MET A 214 -1.65 7.66 -5.15
C MET A 214 -2.19 6.42 -5.85
N LEU A 215 -3.47 6.13 -5.62
CA LEU A 215 -4.24 5.13 -6.34
C LEU A 215 -5.41 5.80 -7.06
N ARG A 216 -5.65 5.40 -8.31
CA ARG A 216 -6.89 5.77 -9.01
C ARG A 216 -8.00 4.82 -8.60
N VAL A 217 -9.17 5.37 -8.32
CA VAL A 217 -10.36 4.63 -7.89
C VAL A 217 -11.55 4.94 -8.78
N LYS A 218 -12.33 3.91 -9.10
CA LYS A 218 -13.52 4.03 -9.97
C LYS A 218 -14.63 4.81 -9.29
N ASP A 219 -14.83 4.60 -8.00
CA ASP A 219 -15.95 5.17 -7.25
C ASP A 219 -15.43 5.77 -5.95
N ALA A 220 -15.41 7.11 -5.88
CA ALA A 220 -14.93 7.84 -4.71
C ALA A 220 -15.76 7.52 -3.45
N GLU A 221 -17.07 7.34 -3.56
CA GLU A 221 -17.93 7.11 -2.39
C GLU A 221 -17.64 5.74 -1.79
N LYS A 222 -17.61 4.70 -2.62
CA LYS A 222 -17.27 3.34 -2.15
C LYS A 222 -15.87 3.26 -1.57
N SER A 223 -14.90 3.92 -2.22
CA SER A 223 -13.51 3.93 -1.76
C SER A 223 -13.37 4.67 -0.43
N LEU A 224 -13.89 5.89 -0.33
CA LEU A 224 -13.85 6.66 0.93
C LEU A 224 -14.53 5.90 2.06
N LYS A 225 -15.70 5.30 1.81
CA LYS A 225 -16.38 4.45 2.80
C LYS A 225 -15.50 3.28 3.26
N TYR A 226 -14.88 2.58 2.33
CA TYR A 226 -13.99 1.46 2.64
C TYR A 226 -12.79 1.92 3.49
N TYR A 227 -12.02 2.90 3.00
CA TYR A 227 -10.83 3.36 3.70
C TYR A 227 -11.13 3.99 5.06
N GLN A 228 -12.27 4.68 5.21
CA GLN A 228 -12.66 5.30 6.49
C GLN A 228 -13.34 4.35 7.47
N GLU A 229 -14.34 3.57 7.04
CA GLU A 229 -15.14 2.73 7.94
C GLU A 229 -14.52 1.34 8.14
N VAL A 230 -13.94 0.77 7.08
CA VAL A 230 -13.31 -0.56 7.14
C VAL A 230 -11.89 -0.42 7.66
N LEU A 231 -11.02 0.37 7.03
CA LEU A 231 -9.62 0.47 7.47
C LEU A 231 -9.40 1.49 8.60
N GLY A 232 -10.38 2.36 8.91
CA GLY A 232 -10.26 3.33 10.00
C GLY A 232 -9.39 4.55 9.68
N MET A 233 -9.09 4.82 8.41
CA MET A 233 -8.36 6.02 8.01
C MET A 233 -9.23 7.26 8.20
N SER A 234 -8.60 8.40 8.47
CA SER A 234 -9.28 9.69 8.43
C SER A 234 -8.99 10.39 7.11
N ARG A 235 -9.96 11.16 6.60
CA ARG A 235 -9.76 12.03 5.44
C ARG A 235 -9.21 13.38 5.90
N LEU A 236 -8.03 13.75 5.43
CA LEU A 236 -7.33 14.99 5.80
C LEU A 236 -7.68 16.13 4.86
N ARG A 237 -7.73 15.87 3.56
CA ARG A 237 -7.92 16.89 2.53
C ARG A 237 -8.72 16.34 1.37
N THR A 238 -9.58 17.19 0.81
CA THR A 238 -10.20 17.00 -0.49
C THR A 238 -9.74 18.14 -1.39
N LEU A 239 -9.31 17.82 -2.60
CA LEU A 239 -9.06 18.79 -3.66
C LEU A 239 -10.02 18.53 -4.81
N GLU A 240 -10.95 19.45 -5.00
CA GLU A 240 -11.91 19.36 -6.09
C GLU A 240 -11.38 20.10 -7.33
N ASN A 241 -11.31 19.40 -8.47
CA ASN A 241 -10.84 19.99 -9.72
C ASN A 241 -11.90 19.83 -10.83
N PRO A 242 -13.08 20.49 -10.70
CA PRO A 242 -14.19 20.29 -11.62
C PRO A 242 -13.84 20.65 -13.07
N GLU A 243 -12.99 21.66 -13.29
CA GLU A 243 -12.54 22.04 -14.63
C GLU A 243 -11.64 20.98 -15.29
N ALA A 244 -10.91 20.20 -14.47
CA ALA A 244 -10.04 19.13 -14.94
C ALA A 244 -10.70 17.74 -14.91
N GLY A 245 -11.93 17.64 -14.37
CA GLY A 245 -12.73 16.42 -14.35
C GLY A 245 -12.30 15.36 -13.35
N PHE A 246 -11.63 15.74 -12.25
CA PHE A 246 -11.24 14.80 -11.20
C PHE A 246 -11.21 15.43 -9.81
N ASN A 247 -11.27 14.59 -8.77
CA ASN A 247 -11.03 14.98 -7.38
C ASN A 247 -9.91 14.13 -6.78
N LEU A 248 -9.21 14.72 -5.80
CA LEU A 248 -8.19 14.06 -5.00
C LEU A 248 -8.64 13.99 -3.54
N TYR A 249 -8.44 12.86 -2.88
CA TYR A 249 -8.75 12.67 -1.47
C TYR A 249 -7.53 12.12 -0.75
N PHE A 250 -7.05 12.84 0.25
CA PHE A 250 -5.90 12.43 1.06
C PHE A 250 -6.37 11.83 2.36
N LEU A 251 -6.02 10.57 2.61
CA LEU A 251 -6.37 9.81 3.80
C LEU A 251 -5.11 9.32 4.52
N GLY A 252 -5.23 9.08 5.83
CA GLY A 252 -4.14 8.51 6.61
C GLY A 252 -4.56 8.20 8.03
N TYR A 253 -3.62 7.67 8.82
CA TYR A 253 -3.81 7.48 10.24
C TYR A 253 -3.19 8.65 11.01
N PRO A 254 -3.92 9.26 11.97
CA PRO A 254 -3.33 10.31 12.79
C PRO A 254 -2.16 9.75 13.61
N GLY A 255 -2.35 8.63 14.32
CA GLY A 255 -1.26 7.94 15.04
C GLY A 255 -0.34 8.89 15.82
N ASP A 256 0.97 8.68 15.68
CA ASP A 256 2.03 9.51 16.28
C ASP A 256 2.22 10.87 15.55
N GLN A 257 1.52 11.09 14.44
CA GLN A 257 1.55 12.31 13.64
C GLN A 257 0.14 12.94 13.69
N PRO A 258 -0.29 13.59 14.77
CA PRO A 258 -1.67 14.08 14.88
C PRO A 258 -2.04 14.99 13.71
N PHE A 259 -3.31 14.99 13.31
CA PHE A 259 -3.77 15.95 12.30
C PHE A 259 -3.82 17.34 12.93
N PRO A 260 -3.18 18.34 12.33
CA PRO A 260 -3.32 19.71 12.80
C PRO A 260 -4.77 20.17 12.69
N GLU A 261 -5.20 20.98 13.66
CA GLU A 261 -6.51 21.62 13.62
C GLU A 261 -6.51 22.73 12.57
N GLY A 262 -7.26 22.54 11.48
CA GLY A 262 -7.38 23.50 10.38
C GLY A 262 -6.87 22.97 9.05
N GLN A 263 -7.52 23.37 7.95
CA GLN A 263 -7.21 22.93 6.59
C GLN A 263 -6.09 23.77 5.95
N ASP A 264 -4.92 23.89 6.58
CA ASP A 264 -3.77 24.50 5.89
C ASP A 264 -3.15 23.48 4.94
N GLU A 265 -3.02 23.84 3.67
CA GLU A 265 -2.45 23.02 2.59
C GLU A 265 -1.05 22.49 2.94
N ASN A 266 -0.29 23.24 3.73
CA ASN A 266 1.05 22.87 4.16
C ASN A 266 1.06 21.66 5.10
N THR A 267 -0.05 21.33 5.76
CA THR A 267 -0.04 20.32 6.82
C THR A 267 0.08 18.89 6.32
N ILE A 268 -0.39 18.60 5.10
CA ILE A 268 -0.31 17.25 4.53
C ILE A 268 1.10 16.92 4.04
N THR A 269 1.87 17.90 3.57
CA THR A 269 3.22 17.70 3.01
C THR A 269 4.28 17.46 4.09
N HIS A 270 3.99 17.80 5.36
CA HIS A 270 4.82 17.50 6.52
C HIS A 270 4.57 16.11 7.12
N ARG A 271 3.83 15.22 6.44
CA ARG A 271 3.50 13.88 6.93
C ARG A 271 4.26 12.78 6.19
N GLU A 272 4.29 11.60 6.81
CA GLU A 272 4.63 10.34 6.15
C GLU A 272 3.39 9.47 5.99
N GLY A 273 3.36 8.71 4.90
CA GLY A 273 2.41 7.62 4.73
C GLY A 273 0.95 8.05 4.66
N LEU A 274 0.61 8.84 3.65
CA LEU A 274 -0.77 9.10 3.25
C LEU A 274 -1.16 8.24 2.04
N LEU A 275 -2.46 8.00 1.92
CA LEU A 275 -3.09 7.47 0.73
C LEU A 275 -3.79 8.61 0.00
N GLU A 276 -3.40 8.88 -1.24
CA GLU A 276 -4.13 9.76 -2.14
C GLU A 276 -5.03 8.91 -3.05
N LEU A 277 -6.32 9.21 -3.07
CA LEU A 277 -7.26 8.62 -4.01
C LEU A 277 -7.59 9.63 -5.10
N THR A 278 -7.34 9.27 -6.35
CA THR A 278 -7.78 10.05 -7.51
C THR A 278 -9.02 9.43 -8.13
N TRP A 279 -10.12 10.18 -8.11
CA TRP A 279 -11.35 9.78 -8.81
C TRP A 279 -11.57 10.68 -10.03
N ASN A 280 -11.63 10.05 -11.21
CA ASN A 280 -11.95 10.72 -12.46
C ASN A 280 -13.47 10.65 -12.70
N TYR A 281 -14.09 11.79 -13.03
CA TYR A 281 -15.54 11.91 -13.09
C TYR A 281 -16.18 10.95 -14.08
N GLY A 282 -17.26 10.30 -13.66
CA GLY A 282 -18.06 9.41 -14.50
C GLY A 282 -17.53 7.99 -14.60
N THR A 283 -16.34 7.69 -14.06
CA THR A 283 -15.80 6.32 -14.02
C THR A 283 -16.70 5.37 -13.22
N GLU A 284 -17.40 5.87 -12.20
CA GLU A 284 -18.36 5.15 -11.38
C GLU A 284 -19.63 4.73 -12.15
N LYS A 285 -19.93 5.40 -13.27
CA LYS A 285 -21.14 5.19 -14.08
C LYS A 285 -20.94 4.17 -15.20
N ASP A 286 -19.70 3.87 -15.56
CA ASP A 286 -19.38 2.86 -16.56
C ASP A 286 -19.18 1.50 -15.88
N GLU A 287 -20.13 0.58 -16.08
CA GLU A 287 -20.08 -0.77 -15.50
C GLU A 287 -18.85 -1.58 -15.97
N ASN A 288 -18.35 -1.33 -17.18
CA ASN A 288 -17.21 -2.06 -17.75
C ASN A 288 -15.85 -1.44 -17.40
N PHE A 289 -15.86 -0.19 -16.92
CA PHE A 289 -14.64 0.49 -16.52
C PHE A 289 -14.04 -0.15 -15.25
N HIS A 290 -12.74 -0.32 -15.24
CA HIS A 290 -11.96 -0.72 -14.08
C HIS A 290 -10.54 -0.17 -14.21
N TYR A 291 -9.88 0.06 -13.07
CA TYR A 291 -8.44 0.27 -13.04
C TYR A 291 -7.72 -1.07 -12.90
N HIS A 292 -6.49 -1.13 -13.37
CA HIS A 292 -5.60 -2.26 -13.23
C HIS A 292 -5.12 -2.39 -11.78
N ASP A 293 -5.31 -3.56 -11.18
CA ASP A 293 -5.01 -3.83 -9.76
C ASP A 293 -3.50 -3.89 -9.42
N GLY A 294 -2.66 -3.97 -10.46
CA GLY A 294 -1.19 -4.01 -10.36
C GLY A 294 -0.59 -5.43 -10.31
N ASN A 295 -1.37 -6.43 -9.88
CA ASN A 295 -0.97 -7.84 -9.78
C ASN A 295 -1.44 -8.71 -10.96
N SER A 296 -2.46 -8.27 -11.69
CA SER A 296 -2.78 -8.80 -13.02
C SER A 296 -1.63 -8.53 -14.01
N GLN A 297 -1.55 -9.31 -15.10
CA GLN A 297 -0.51 -9.10 -16.12
C GLN A 297 -0.90 -7.94 -17.06
N PRO A 298 0.02 -7.02 -17.38
CA PRO A 298 1.39 -6.91 -16.89
C PRO A 298 1.49 -6.37 -15.46
N GLN A 299 2.36 -6.99 -14.66
CA GLN A 299 2.50 -6.68 -13.23
C GLN A 299 3.33 -5.42 -12.97
N GLY A 300 3.06 -4.77 -11.85
CA GLY A 300 3.83 -3.63 -11.37
C GLY A 300 3.64 -3.39 -9.88
N PHE A 301 2.85 -2.38 -9.52
CA PHE A 301 2.37 -2.16 -8.15
C PHE A 301 1.80 -3.45 -7.56
N GLY A 302 2.11 -3.78 -6.31
CA GLY A 302 1.57 -4.98 -5.67
C GLY A 302 0.52 -4.67 -4.62
N HIS A 303 0.85 -3.86 -3.63
CA HIS A 303 -0.06 -3.58 -2.52
C HIS A 303 0.31 -2.31 -1.77
N ILE A 304 -0.66 -1.81 -1.02
CA ILE A 304 -0.37 -0.99 0.16
C ILE A 304 -0.38 -1.88 1.40
N CYS A 305 0.32 -1.47 2.45
CA CYS A 305 0.34 -2.21 3.71
C CYS A 305 -0.13 -1.35 4.89
N VAL A 306 -0.96 -1.97 5.73
CA VAL A 306 -1.39 -1.43 7.00
C VAL A 306 -0.83 -2.31 8.12
N SER A 307 0.04 -1.74 8.95
CA SER A 307 0.48 -2.41 10.18
C SER A 307 -0.59 -2.22 11.26
N VAL A 308 -1.02 -3.30 11.90
CA VAL A 308 -2.13 -3.31 12.87
C VAL A 308 -1.66 -3.69 14.27
N ASP A 309 -2.35 -3.23 15.31
CA ASP A 309 -1.96 -3.46 16.71
C ASP A 309 -2.09 -4.92 17.17
N ASN A 310 -3.05 -5.65 16.63
CA ASN A 310 -3.24 -7.08 16.83
C ASN A 310 -3.80 -7.71 15.56
N ILE A 311 -2.97 -8.46 14.84
CA ILE A 311 -3.34 -8.98 13.52
C ILE A 311 -4.49 -10.00 13.56
N ASP A 312 -4.57 -10.85 14.59
CA ASP A 312 -5.67 -11.80 14.74
C ASP A 312 -7.00 -11.08 15.03
N ALA A 313 -6.98 -10.10 15.92
CA ALA A 313 -8.16 -9.28 16.25
C ALA A 313 -8.60 -8.40 15.07
N ALA A 314 -7.65 -7.83 14.33
CA ALA A 314 -7.88 -7.11 13.10
C ALA A 314 -8.54 -7.99 12.04
N CYS A 315 -7.98 -9.18 11.80
CA CYS A 315 -8.56 -10.15 10.87
C CYS A 315 -9.98 -10.52 11.29
N LYS A 316 -10.23 -10.81 12.58
CA LYS A 316 -11.58 -11.06 13.06
C LYS A 316 -12.53 -9.89 12.79
N ARG A 317 -12.12 -8.64 13.06
CA ARG A 317 -12.94 -7.45 12.76
C ARG A 317 -13.27 -7.38 11.27
N PHE A 318 -12.32 -7.68 10.40
CA PHE A 318 -12.53 -7.68 8.95
C PHE A 318 -13.47 -8.81 8.48
N GLU A 319 -13.45 -9.98 9.13
CA GLU A 319 -14.46 -11.03 8.91
C GLU A 319 -15.86 -10.55 9.31
N ASP A 320 -16.00 -9.93 10.48
CA ASP A 320 -17.29 -9.43 10.98
C ASP A 320 -17.86 -8.32 10.07
N LEU A 321 -17.00 -7.59 9.35
CA LEU A 321 -17.36 -6.57 8.36
C LEU A 321 -17.60 -7.14 6.94
N ASN A 322 -17.48 -8.45 6.74
CA ASN A 322 -17.64 -9.11 5.43
C ASN A 322 -16.79 -8.47 4.31
N VAL A 323 -15.53 -8.15 4.59
CA VAL A 323 -14.64 -7.62 3.56
C VAL A 323 -14.28 -8.67 2.50
N SER A 324 -13.85 -8.23 1.33
CA SER A 324 -13.27 -9.11 0.31
C SER A 324 -11.84 -9.48 0.69
N TRP A 325 -11.51 -10.77 0.63
CA TRP A 325 -10.20 -11.29 1.01
C TRP A 325 -9.42 -11.81 -0.18
N LYS A 326 -8.14 -11.48 -0.23
CA LYS A 326 -7.18 -12.12 -1.14
C LYS A 326 -6.47 -13.30 -0.49
N LYS A 327 -6.12 -13.17 0.80
CA LYS A 327 -5.43 -14.21 1.58
C LYS A 327 -5.74 -14.03 3.07
N ARG A 328 -6.13 -15.10 3.75
CA ARG A 328 -6.31 -15.14 5.21
C ARG A 328 -5.01 -15.55 5.91
N LEU A 329 -4.93 -15.31 7.23
CA LEU A 329 -3.87 -15.88 8.06
C LEU A 329 -3.91 -17.42 8.00
N THR A 330 -5.10 -18.02 7.92
CA THR A 330 -5.29 -19.47 7.82
C THR A 330 -4.87 -20.08 6.48
N ASP A 331 -4.58 -19.28 5.46
CA ASP A 331 -4.27 -19.76 4.12
C ASP A 331 -2.76 -19.98 3.94
N GLY A 332 -2.38 -20.90 3.06
CA GLY A 332 -0.97 -21.14 2.71
C GLY A 332 -0.09 -21.57 3.90
N ARG A 333 1.24 -21.40 3.76
CA ARG A 333 2.21 -21.70 4.84
C ARG A 333 2.53 -20.48 5.69
N MET A 334 2.49 -19.28 5.11
CA MET A 334 2.78 -18.02 5.79
C MET A 334 1.56 -17.55 6.61
N LYS A 335 1.70 -17.54 7.95
CA LYS A 335 0.62 -17.28 8.92
C LYS A 335 0.66 -15.90 9.57
N ASN A 336 1.66 -15.08 9.24
CA ASN A 336 1.93 -13.77 9.84
C ASN A 336 1.50 -12.58 8.95
N VAL A 337 0.89 -12.86 7.79
CA VAL A 337 0.46 -11.86 6.81
C VAL A 337 -0.92 -12.20 6.26
N ALA A 338 -1.78 -11.21 6.11
CA ALA A 338 -3.06 -11.32 5.43
C ALA A 338 -3.19 -10.28 4.32
N PHE A 339 -4.08 -10.51 3.36
CA PHE A 339 -4.38 -9.56 2.29
C PHE A 339 -5.88 -9.39 2.12
N LEU A 340 -6.34 -8.14 2.17
CA LEU A 340 -7.69 -7.73 1.78
C LEU A 340 -7.70 -7.26 0.31
N LEU A 341 -8.90 -7.13 -0.24
CA LEU A 341 -9.15 -6.41 -1.48
C LEU A 341 -9.98 -5.16 -1.17
N ASP A 342 -9.59 -4.04 -1.75
CA ASP A 342 -10.41 -2.83 -1.76
C ASP A 342 -11.50 -2.90 -2.86
N PRO A 343 -12.38 -1.89 -2.99
CA PRO A 343 -13.46 -1.90 -3.99
C PRO A 343 -13.00 -1.98 -5.45
N ASP A 344 -11.79 -1.53 -5.75
CA ASP A 344 -11.18 -1.56 -7.09
C ASP A 344 -10.27 -2.79 -7.30
N GLY A 345 -10.10 -3.62 -6.26
CA GLY A 345 -9.33 -4.86 -6.31
C GLY A 345 -7.85 -4.69 -5.97
N TYR A 346 -7.42 -3.52 -5.51
CA TYR A 346 -6.06 -3.35 -4.98
C TYR A 346 -5.87 -4.20 -3.73
N TRP A 347 -4.68 -4.77 -3.58
CA TRP A 347 -4.36 -5.59 -2.43
C TRP A 347 -3.93 -4.72 -1.26
N ILE A 348 -4.43 -5.04 -0.08
CA ILE A 348 -4.05 -4.39 1.18
C ILE A 348 -3.43 -5.44 2.08
N GLU A 349 -2.11 -5.37 2.25
CA GLU A 349 -1.39 -6.21 3.18
C GLU A 349 -1.67 -5.78 4.63
N LEU A 350 -1.86 -6.78 5.50
CA LEU A 350 -1.96 -6.60 6.93
C LEU A 350 -0.79 -7.32 7.60
N VAL A 351 -0.04 -6.57 8.41
CA VAL A 351 1.08 -7.08 9.20
C VAL A 351 0.93 -6.64 10.66
N GLN A 352 1.47 -7.43 11.58
CA GLN A 352 1.50 -7.08 13.00
C GLN A 352 2.45 -5.90 13.22
N ASN A 353 2.01 -4.81 13.84
CA ASN A 353 2.92 -3.76 14.26
C ASN A 353 3.78 -4.28 15.44
N GLU A 354 5.11 -4.20 15.27
CA GLU A 354 6.13 -4.78 16.15
C GLU A 354 6.15 -4.13 17.55
N LYS A 355 5.73 -2.86 17.66
CA LYS A 355 5.59 -2.14 18.94
C LYS A 355 4.60 -2.82 19.88
N PHE A 356 3.53 -3.40 19.34
CA PHE A 356 2.47 -4.02 20.14
C PHE A 356 2.73 -5.50 20.45
N SER A 357 3.48 -6.20 19.59
CA SER A 357 3.83 -7.61 19.81
C SER A 357 5.12 -7.79 20.61
N GLY A 358 6.02 -6.80 20.59
CA GLY A 358 7.38 -6.92 21.12
C GLY A 358 8.26 -7.91 20.34
N LYS A 359 7.87 -8.25 19.11
CA LYS A 359 8.56 -9.21 18.23
C LYS A 359 8.71 -8.63 16.84
N GLU A 360 9.87 -8.85 16.24
CA GLU A 360 10.10 -8.51 14.84
C GLU A 360 9.25 -9.37 13.90
N ASN A 361 8.82 -8.80 12.77
CA ASN A 361 8.23 -9.54 11.68
C ASN A 361 9.30 -10.10 10.74
N PHE A 362 9.05 -11.32 10.27
CA PHE A 362 9.84 -12.09 9.29
C PHE A 362 11.25 -12.45 9.74
#